data_AF-A0A4D6LPL2-F1
#
_entry.id   AF-A0A4D6LPL2-F1
#
_cell.length_a   1.000
_cell.length_b   1.000
_cell.length_c   1.000
_cell.angle_alpha   90.00
_cell.angle_beta   90.00
_cell.angle_gamma   90.00
#
_symmetry.space_group_name_H-M   'P 1'
#
loop_
_entity.id
_entity.type
_entity.pdbx_description
1 polymer ?
#
loop_
_entity_poly.entity_id
_entity_poly.type
_entity_poly.pdbx_seq_one_letter_code
_entity_poly.pdbx_strand_id
1 'polypeptide(L)'
;MEKLQKWREALREAANFSGWDCSVTRMESEVIDKIANDVLEKLNRVYVGDLDQQIAKLEKLAQLQYQFYTKIISVENLQNHRATVQRLNELKMERSVRMLRLSPDMLSHLTDSKSNSNYFDF
;
A
#
# COMPACT_ATOMS: atom_id res chain seq x y z
N MET A 1 13.44 27.99 -31.76
CA MET A 1 12.35 28.50 -30.89
C MET A 1 11.68 27.40 -30.09
N GLU A 2 11.34 26.24 -30.67
CA GLU A 2 10.69 25.12 -29.97
C GLU A 2 11.40 24.66 -28.67
N LYS A 3 12.72 24.47 -28.70
CA LYS A 3 13.50 24.07 -27.50
C LYS A 3 13.41 25.09 -26.37
N LEU A 4 13.50 26.38 -26.69
CA LEU A 4 13.39 27.47 -25.72
C LEU A 4 12.01 27.49 -25.06
N GLN A 5 10.96 27.21 -25.84
CA GLN A 5 9.60 27.12 -25.32
C GLN A 5 9.45 25.93 -24.36
N LYS A 6 9.92 24.74 -24.76
CA LYS A 6 9.91 23.54 -23.90
C LYS A 6 10.67 23.75 -22.59
N TRP A 7 11.83 24.40 -22.62
CA TRP A 7 12.57 24.71 -21.40
C TRP A 7 11.80 25.66 -20.48
N ARG A 8 11.17 26.69 -21.05
CA ARG A 8 10.39 27.66 -20.28
C ARG A 8 9.18 27.01 -19.62
N GLU A 9 8.50 26.12 -20.33
CA GLU A 9 7.36 25.35 -19.82
C GLU A 9 7.80 24.39 -18.72
N ALA A 10 8.86 23.60 -18.94
CA ALA A 10 9.37 22.65 -17.95
C ALA A 10 9.85 23.34 -16.66
N LEU A 11 10.56 24.47 -16.76
CA LEU A 11 10.99 25.25 -15.59
C LEU A 11 9.81 25.81 -14.82
N ARG A 12 8.78 26.31 -15.52
CA ARG A 12 7.57 26.81 -14.89
C ARG A 12 6.80 25.70 -14.17
N GLU A 13 6.69 24.53 -14.80
CA GLU A 13 6.05 23.37 -14.21
C GLU A 13 6.81 22.88 -12.96
N ALA A 14 8.13 22.74 -13.07
CA ALA A 14 8.98 22.32 -11.95
C ALA A 14 8.91 23.30 -10.76
N ALA A 15 8.91 24.61 -11.03
CA ALA A 15 8.82 25.65 -9.98
C ALA A 15 7.44 25.74 -9.30
N ASN A 16 6.39 25.16 -9.91
CA ASN A 16 5.06 25.10 -9.32
C ASN A 16 4.88 23.92 -8.35
N PHE A 17 5.81 22.97 -8.29
CA PHE A 17 5.77 21.92 -7.28
C PHE A 17 6.19 22.47 -5.91
N SER A 18 5.58 21.93 -4.84
CA SER A 18 6.05 22.21 -3.49
C SER A 18 7.50 21.72 -3.33
N GLY A 19 8.39 22.60 -2.89
CA GLY A 19 9.81 22.32 -2.74
C GLY A 19 10.36 22.78 -1.38
N TRP A 20 11.69 22.77 -1.26
CA TRP A 20 12.40 23.19 -0.06
C TRP A 20 13.18 24.46 -0.36
N ASP A 21 12.88 25.53 0.37
CA ASP A 21 13.62 26.78 0.27
C ASP A 21 14.95 26.69 1.05
N CYS A 22 16.06 26.81 0.33
CA CYS A 22 17.42 26.90 0.85
C CYS A 22 17.75 28.37 1.13
N SER A 23 17.05 28.98 2.09
CA SER A 23 17.37 30.34 2.51
C SER A 23 18.73 30.38 3.20
N VAL A 24 19.45 31.50 3.05
CA VAL A 24 20.81 31.71 3.58
C VAL A 24 20.90 31.54 5.11
N THR A 25 19.77 31.65 5.81
CA THR A 25 19.67 31.51 7.27
C THR A 25 19.53 30.05 7.75
N ARG A 26 19.34 29.08 6.84
CA ARG A 26 19.20 27.66 7.19
C ARG A 26 20.50 26.90 6.94
N MET A 27 20.80 25.96 7.83
CA MET A 27 21.93 25.06 7.65
C MET A 27 21.62 24.04 6.55
N GLU A 28 22.55 23.85 5.61
CA GLU A 28 22.34 22.94 4.47
C GLU A 28 22.06 21.50 4.91
N SER A 29 22.68 21.03 6.00
CA SER A 29 22.45 19.70 6.57
C SER A 29 21.00 19.49 6.98
N GLU A 30 20.36 20.46 7.63
CA GLU A 30 18.95 20.37 8.03
C GLU A 30 18.01 20.28 6.83
N VAL A 31 18.34 20.98 5.74
CA VAL A 31 17.55 20.93 4.50
C VAL A 31 17.72 19.57 3.83
N ILE A 32 18.95 19.05 3.76
CA ILE A 32 19.24 17.71 3.21
C ILE A 32 18.51 16.63 4.02
N ASP A 33 18.55 16.70 5.35
CA ASP A 33 17.86 15.72 6.21
C ASP A 33 16.34 15.75 5.99
N LYS A 34 15.75 16.94 5.83
CA LYS A 34 14.32 17.07 5.49
C LYS A 34 13.99 16.47 4.13
N ILE A 35 14.81 16.73 3.12
CA ILE A 35 14.63 16.17 1.77
C ILE A 35 14.74 14.64 1.82
N ALA A 36 15.78 14.11 2.46
CA ALA A 36 16.03 12.67 2.55
C ALA A 36 14.86 11.95 3.24
N ASN A 37 14.37 12.49 4.37
CA ASN A 37 13.25 11.91 5.09
C ASN A 37 11.93 11.97 4.30
N ASP A 38 11.61 13.10 3.66
CA ASP A 38 10.38 13.23 2.88
C ASP A 38 10.40 12.35 1.62
N VAL A 39 11.55 12.24 0.93
CA VAL A 39 11.72 11.31 -0.20
C VAL A 39 11.58 9.86 0.27
N LEU A 40 12.21 9.49 1.39
CA LEU A 40 12.10 8.15 1.96
C LEU A 40 10.65 7.82 2.32
N GLU A 41 9.92 8.75 2.94
CA GLU A 41 8.50 8.57 3.28
C GLU A 41 7.64 8.40 2.03
N LYS A 42 7.85 9.22 0.99
CA LYS A 42 7.13 9.11 -0.28
C LYS A 42 7.41 7.79 -1.00
N LEU A 43 8.64 7.29 -0.96
CA LEU A 43 9.02 6.00 -1.56
C LEU A 43 8.45 4.82 -0.77
N ASN A 44 8.55 4.84 0.56
CA ASN A 44 8.00 3.80 1.42
C ASN A 44 6.48 3.67 1.30
N ARG A 45 5.78 4.78 1.08
CA ARG A 45 4.33 4.77 0.77
C ARG A 45 3.99 4.05 -0.53
N VAL A 46 4.94 3.81 -1.43
CA VAL A 46 4.71 3.16 -2.74
C VAL A 46 5.27 1.73 -2.77
N TYR A 47 6.20 1.39 -1.88
CA TYR A 47 6.79 0.06 -1.85
C TYR A 47 5.80 -1.00 -1.37
N VAL A 48 5.43 -1.92 -2.25
CA VAL A 48 4.53 -3.05 -1.96
C VAL A 48 5.18 -4.42 -2.17
N GLY A 49 6.51 -4.47 -2.37
CA GLY A 49 7.22 -5.72 -2.67
C GLY A 49 7.17 -6.74 -1.52
N ASP A 50 7.12 -6.27 -0.28
CA ASP A 50 6.87 -7.06 0.92
C ASP A 50 5.49 -7.73 0.89
N LEU A 51 4.46 -6.98 0.52
CA LEU A 51 3.09 -7.47 0.40
C LEU A 51 2.94 -8.44 -0.79
N ASP A 52 3.55 -8.13 -1.94
CA ASP A 52 3.54 -8.99 -3.12
C ASP A 52 4.15 -10.37 -2.82
N GLN A 53 5.27 -10.40 -2.10
CA GLN A 53 5.90 -11.65 -1.67
C GLN A 53 5.02 -12.46 -0.71
N GLN A 54 4.36 -11.79 0.25
CA GLN A 54 3.44 -12.46 1.18
C GLN A 54 2.19 -13.00 0.47
N ILE A 55 1.60 -12.21 -0.42
CA ILE A 55 0.45 -12.59 -1.24
C ILE A 55 0.80 -13.84 -2.06
N ALA A 56 1.92 -13.85 -2.78
CA ALA A 56 2.33 -15.00 -3.59
C ALA A 56 2.51 -16.28 -2.75
N LYS A 57 3.09 -16.17 -1.54
CA LYS A 57 3.24 -17.31 -0.61
C LYS A 57 1.87 -17.83 -0.16
N LEU A 58 0.95 -16.95 0.21
CA LEU A 58 -0.39 -17.35 0.67
C LEU A 58 -1.28 -17.88 -0.45
N GLU A 59 -1.16 -17.37 -1.68
CA GLU A 59 -1.84 -17.95 -2.84
C GLU A 59 -1.41 -19.40 -3.05
N LYS A 60 -0.10 -19.67 -2.93
CA LYS A 60 0.42 -21.03 -3.04
C LYS A 60 -0.07 -21.92 -1.90
N LEU A 61 -0.08 -21.41 -0.68
CA LEU A 61 -0.58 -22.13 0.49
C LEU A 61 -2.07 -22.46 0.36
N ALA A 62 -2.90 -21.47 -0.01
CA ALA A 62 -4.34 -21.66 -0.18
C ALA A 62 -4.63 -22.73 -1.24
N GLN A 63 -3.89 -22.73 -2.35
CA GLN A 63 -3.99 -23.76 -3.39
C GLN A 63 -3.69 -25.16 -2.83
N LEU A 64 -2.58 -25.31 -2.09
CA LEU A 64 -2.18 -26.59 -1.51
C LEU A 64 -3.18 -27.08 -0.44
N GLN A 65 -3.67 -26.18 0.42
CA GLN A 65 -4.68 -26.49 1.44
C GLN A 65 -5.98 -26.97 0.80
N TYR A 66 -6.44 -26.31 -0.27
CA TYR A 66 -7.64 -26.73 -0.99
C TYR A 66 -7.46 -28.11 -1.62
N GLN A 67 -6.33 -28.35 -2.29
CA GLN A 67 -6.00 -29.66 -2.86
C GLN A 67 -5.89 -30.77 -1.82
N PHE A 68 -5.44 -30.44 -0.61
CA PHE A 68 -5.38 -31.40 0.49
C PHE A 68 -6.78 -31.72 1.03
N TYR A 69 -7.61 -30.69 1.24
CA TYR A 69 -9.01 -30.85 1.65
C TYR A 69 -9.83 -31.69 0.66
N THR A 70 -9.65 -31.50 -0.66
CA THR A 70 -10.39 -32.29 -1.65
C THR A 70 -9.99 -33.77 -1.65
N LYS A 71 -8.78 -34.11 -1.17
CA LYS A 71 -8.32 -35.49 -1.00
C LYS A 71 -8.77 -36.09 0.34
N ILE A 72 -8.80 -35.27 1.38
CA ILE A 72 -9.15 -35.66 2.74
C ILE A 72 -10.13 -34.63 3.28
N ILE A 73 -11.42 -34.95 3.14
CA ILE A 73 -12.51 -34.09 3.59
C ILE A 73 -12.43 -33.96 5.12
N SER A 74 -12.02 -32.79 5.58
CA SER A 74 -11.90 -32.44 6.99
C SER A 74 -12.36 -31.00 7.18
N VAL A 75 -13.19 -30.79 8.19
CA VAL A 75 -13.69 -29.46 8.57
C VAL A 75 -12.53 -28.54 8.96
N GLU A 76 -11.53 -29.08 9.67
CA GLU A 76 -10.33 -28.34 10.06
C GLU A 76 -9.53 -27.87 8.84
N ASN A 77 -9.32 -28.75 7.84
CA ASN A 77 -8.62 -28.39 6.61
C ASN A 77 -9.35 -27.28 5.84
N LEU A 78 -10.68 -27.34 5.81
CA LEU A 78 -11.51 -26.32 5.18
C LEU A 78 -11.42 -24.98 5.93
N GLN A 79 -11.44 -24.99 7.26
CA GLN A 79 -11.27 -23.80 8.10
C GLN A 79 -9.89 -23.16 7.88
N ASN A 80 -8.83 -23.97 7.85
CA ASN A 80 -7.47 -23.51 7.56
C ASN A 80 -7.37 -22.85 6.18
N HIS A 81 -7.97 -23.45 5.14
CA HIS A 81 -8.04 -22.84 3.81
C HIS A 81 -8.77 -21.50 3.83
N ARG A 82 -9.94 -21.43 4.49
CA ARG A 82 -10.74 -20.20 4.61
C ARG A 82 -9.96 -19.09 5.33
N ALA A 83 -9.27 -19.41 6.42
CA ALA A 83 -8.44 -18.46 7.16
C ALA A 83 -7.32 -17.89 6.27
N THR A 84 -6.64 -18.73 5.50
CA THR A 84 -5.62 -18.29 4.53
C THR A 84 -6.20 -17.35 3.47
N VAL A 85 -7.37 -17.69 2.91
CA VAL A 85 -8.05 -16.84 1.90
C VAL A 85 -8.51 -15.51 2.48
N GLN A 86 -9.00 -15.50 3.72
CA GLN A 86 -9.34 -14.26 4.42
C GLN A 86 -8.11 -13.37 4.57
N ARG A 87 -6.98 -13.93 5.04
CA ARG A 87 -5.73 -13.19 5.16
C ARG A 87 -5.21 -12.67 3.82
N LEU A 88 -5.36 -13.46 2.75
CA LEU A 88 -5.02 -13.05 1.39
C LEU A 88 -5.83 -11.81 0.97
N ASN A 89 -7.12 -11.79 1.25
CA ASN A 89 -7.99 -10.64 0.93
C ASN A 89 -7.59 -9.38 1.71
N GLU A 90 -7.24 -9.53 3.00
CA GLU A 90 -6.73 -8.42 3.81
C GLU A 90 -5.44 -7.82 3.22
N LEU A 91 -4.47 -8.66 2.86
CA LEU A 91 -3.21 -8.19 2.28
C LEU A 91 -3.41 -7.56 0.89
N LYS A 92 -4.33 -8.07 0.07
CA LYS A 92 -4.69 -7.46 -1.23
C LYS A 92 -5.32 -6.07 -1.03
N MET A 93 -6.13 -5.91 0.02
CA MET A 93 -6.69 -4.62 0.39
C MET A 93 -5.60 -3.66 0.90
N GLU A 94 -4.75 -4.10 1.82
CA GLU A 94 -3.63 -3.31 2.35
C GLU A 94 -2.70 -2.85 1.22
N ARG A 95 -2.39 -3.75 0.28
CA ARG A 95 -1.61 -3.43 -0.92
C ARG A 95 -2.26 -2.32 -1.75
N SER A 96 -3.58 -2.40 -1.94
CA SER A 96 -4.34 -1.40 -2.71
C SER A 96 -4.35 -0.04 -2.00
N VAL A 97 -4.54 -0.05 -0.68
CA VAL A 97 -4.45 1.14 0.18
C VAL A 97 -3.08 1.82 0.05
N ARG A 98 -1.99 1.05 0.12
CA ARG A 98 -0.62 1.57 -0.02
C ARG A 98 -0.39 2.13 -1.43
N MET A 99 -0.75 1.40 -2.49
CA MET A 99 -0.62 1.87 -3.88
C MET A 99 -1.36 3.18 -4.17
N LEU A 100 -2.55 3.35 -3.58
CA LEU A 100 -3.38 4.54 -3.76
C LEU A 100 -3.05 5.66 -2.77
N ARG A 101 -2.11 5.45 -1.84
CA ARG A 101 -1.71 6.41 -0.80
C ARG A 101 -2.87 6.89 0.07
N LEU A 102 -3.82 5.99 0.37
CA LEU A 102 -4.97 6.32 1.22
C LEU A 102 -4.52 6.43 2.69
N SER A 103 -4.86 7.52 3.36
CA SER A 103 -4.59 7.70 4.78
C SER A 103 -5.68 7.04 5.65
N PRO A 104 -5.39 6.70 6.93
CA PRO A 104 -6.39 6.14 7.84
C PRO A 104 -7.66 7.00 7.94
N ASP A 105 -7.52 8.33 7.94
CA ASP A 105 -8.65 9.26 8.02
C ASP A 105 -9.62 9.10 6.83
N MET A 106 -9.08 8.86 5.64
CA MET A 106 -9.85 8.62 4.40
C MET A 106 -10.58 7.26 4.43
N LEU A 107 -10.18 6.35 5.32
CA LEU A 107 -10.73 5.00 5.46
C LEU A 107 -11.59 4.83 6.72
N SER A 108 -11.68 5.86 7.58
CA SER A 108 -12.40 5.82 8.86
C SER A 108 -13.86 5.33 8.71
N HIS A 109 -14.57 5.84 7.69
CA HIS A 109 -15.94 5.44 7.37
C HIS A 109 -16.13 3.96 6.95
N LEU A 110 -15.06 3.27 6.54
CA LEU A 110 -15.13 1.86 6.16
C LEU A 110 -14.96 0.93 7.37
N THR A 111 -14.34 1.40 8.45
CA THR A 111 -14.06 0.59 9.64
C THR A 111 -15.32 0.33 10.49
N ASP A 112 -16.27 1.26 10.49
CA ASP A 112 -17.56 1.11 11.18
C ASP A 112 -18.48 0.04 10.55
N SER A 113 -18.21 -0.37 9.31
CA SER A 113 -19.01 -1.38 8.62
C SER A 113 -18.70 -2.82 9.02
N LYS A 114 -17.51 -3.09 9.59
CA LYS A 114 -17.11 -4.44 10.02
C LYS A 114 -17.71 -4.87 11.36
N SER A 115 -18.23 -3.94 12.17
CA SER A 115 -18.95 -4.25 13.42
C SER A 115 -20.40 -4.71 13.22
N ASN A 116 -20.96 -4.61 12.01
CA ASN A 116 -22.36 -4.95 11.74
C ASN A 116 -22.59 -6.28 11.00
N SER A 117 -21.56 -7.12 10.83
CA SER A 117 -21.69 -8.45 10.21
C SER A 117 -21.63 -9.59 11.23
N ASN A 118 -22.37 -9.47 12.33
CA ASN A 118 -22.77 -10.61 13.18
C ASN A 118 -24.24 -10.96 12.90
N TYR A 119 -24.55 -11.33 11.66
CA TYR A 119 -25.85 -11.91 11.31
C TYR A 119 -25.67 -13.03 10.28
N PHE A 120 -25.19 -14.16 10.77
CA PHE A 120 -25.50 -15.48 10.21
C PHE A 120 -25.62 -16.44 11.40
N ASP A 121 -26.74 -16.32 12.12
CA ASP A 121 -27.38 -17.49 12.72
C ASP A 121 -27.97 -18.31 11.58
N PHE A 122 -27.56 -19.58 11.50
CA PHE A 122 -28.28 -20.81 11.09
C PHE A 122 -27.26 -21.86 10.62
#